data_AF-A0AAW7B901-F1
#
_entry.id   AF-A0AAW7B901-F1
#
_cell.length_a   1.000
_cell.length_b   1.000
_cell.length_c   1.000
_cell.angle_alpha   90.00
_cell.angle_beta   90.00
_cell.angle_gamma   90.00
#
_symmetry.space_group_name_H-M   'P 1'
#
loop_
_entity.id
_entity.type
_entity.pdbx_description
1 polymer ?
#
loop_
_entity_poly.entity_id
_entity_poly.type
_entity_poly.pdbx_seq_one_letter_code
_entity_poly.pdbx_strand_id
1 'polypeptide(L)'
;MFQTYTQALIPTLPVFGDDLTMWQSVEHTVHRPWFYVSVLLKEEDIVLRKMLMLSDEHDLPSLSEGIEDDCSIEYVLIATPAHLNGGSRWQLEPLEEVTAFVEPGRPYTLNYKVSGGHEYVYGDQKMVRDDHPNRQVLFRTPSC
;
A
#
# COMPACT_ATOMS: atom_id res chain seq x y z
N MET A 1 -1.74 -7.26 7.23
CA MET A 1 -1.23 -6.91 8.57
C MET A 1 0.20 -7.42 8.71
N PHE A 2 1.10 -6.53 9.10
CA PHE A 2 2.47 -6.90 9.47
C PHE A 2 2.51 -7.26 10.94
N GLN A 3 3.21 -8.35 11.24
CA GLN A 3 3.54 -8.70 12.60
C GLN A 3 5.05 -8.89 12.68
N THR A 4 5.56 -8.94 13.89
CA THR A 4 6.98 -9.20 14.13
C THR A 4 7.13 -9.79 15.51
N TYR A 5 8.23 -10.50 15.72
CA TYR A 5 8.51 -11.12 17.00
C TYR A 5 9.34 -10.19 17.88
N THR A 6 9.18 -10.31 19.19
CA THR A 6 9.98 -9.52 20.16
C THR A 6 11.48 -9.71 19.95
N GLN A 7 11.94 -10.92 19.59
CA GLN A 7 13.37 -11.14 19.30
C GLN A 7 13.89 -10.43 18.05
N ALA A 8 13.00 -9.98 17.15
CA ALA A 8 13.39 -9.18 15.99
C ALA A 8 13.56 -7.69 16.32
N LEU A 9 13.25 -7.27 17.55
CA LEU A 9 13.52 -5.92 18.03
C LEU A 9 15.02 -5.63 17.97
N ILE A 10 15.40 -4.56 17.27
CA ILE A 10 16.78 -4.07 17.26
C ILE A 10 16.91 -3.10 18.43
N PRO A 11 17.83 -3.35 19.39
CA PRO A 11 18.09 -2.41 20.47
C PRO A 11 18.51 -1.05 19.89
N THR A 12 17.71 -0.02 20.17
CA THR A 12 18.00 1.34 19.70
C THR A 12 19.11 1.93 20.57
N LEU A 13 20.14 2.49 19.92
CA LEU A 13 21.08 3.35 20.62
C LEU A 13 20.42 4.72 20.82
N PRO A 14 20.67 5.43 21.94
CA PRO A 14 20.07 6.74 22.23
C PRO A 14 20.24 7.81 21.13
N VAL A 15 21.20 7.61 20.22
CA VAL A 15 21.46 8.50 19.08
C VAL A 15 20.36 8.49 18.00
N PHE A 16 19.48 7.49 18.00
CA PHE A 16 18.44 7.33 16.97
C PHE A 16 17.07 7.93 17.36
N GLY A 17 16.99 8.60 18.51
CA GLY A 17 15.76 9.16 19.06
C GLY A 17 14.88 8.12 19.75
N ASP A 18 13.96 8.58 20.61
CA ASP A 18 13.13 7.72 21.45
C ASP A 18 11.78 7.34 20.78
N ASP A 19 11.44 7.98 19.66
CA ASP A 19 10.13 7.85 19.01
C ASP A 19 10.06 6.70 17.99
N LEU A 20 11.17 5.97 17.77
CA LEU A 20 11.25 4.93 16.75
C LEU A 20 11.66 3.58 17.34
N THR A 21 10.91 2.54 16.95
CA THR A 21 11.29 1.15 17.21
C THR A 21 11.77 0.51 15.92
N MET A 22 12.98 -0.06 15.94
CA MET A 22 13.57 -0.73 14.78
C MET A 22 13.39 -2.25 14.87
N TRP A 23 13.07 -2.88 13.75
CA TRP A 23 12.82 -4.32 13.68
C TRP A 23 13.65 -4.94 12.55
N GLN A 24 14.20 -6.13 12.79
CA GLN A 24 15.01 -6.87 11.80
C GLN A 24 14.15 -7.47 10.69
N SER A 25 12.91 -7.84 11.00
CA SER A 25 12.02 -8.52 10.07
C SER A 25 10.56 -8.34 10.46
N VAL A 26 9.69 -8.40 9.46
CA VAL A 26 8.24 -8.52 9.62
C VAL A 26 7.77 -9.82 8.96
N GLU A 27 6.71 -10.39 9.49
CA GLU A 27 6.01 -11.55 8.94
C GLU A 27 4.62 -11.14 8.46
N HIS A 28 4.14 -11.87 7.44
CA HIS A 28 2.83 -11.69 6.85
C HIS A 28 2.00 -12.94 7.06
N THR A 29 1.09 -12.90 8.03
CA THR A 29 0.16 -14.01 8.32
C THR A 29 -0.97 -14.12 7.33
N VAL A 30 -1.34 -12.99 6.70
CA VAL A 30 -2.40 -12.94 5.71
C VAL A 30 -1.78 -12.63 4.36
N HIS A 31 -1.91 -13.56 3.41
CA HIS A 31 -1.44 -13.38 2.03
C HIS A 31 -2.39 -12.43 1.26
N ARG A 32 -2.41 -11.16 1.65
CA ARG A 32 -3.07 -10.05 0.97
C ARG A 32 -2.03 -9.13 0.34
N PRO A 33 -2.41 -8.31 -0.65
CA PRO A 33 -1.51 -7.30 -1.17
C PRO A 33 -0.99 -6.36 -0.09
N TRP A 34 0.21 -5.84 -0.29
CA TRP A 34 0.77 -4.76 0.53
C TRP A 34 1.46 -3.73 -0.36
N PHE A 35 1.73 -2.56 0.19
CA PHE A 35 2.17 -1.41 -0.60
C PHE A 35 3.53 -0.92 -0.12
N TYR A 36 4.39 -0.57 -1.07
CA TYR A 36 5.58 0.23 -0.84
C TYR A 36 5.34 1.62 -1.40
N VAL A 37 5.32 2.62 -0.53
CA VAL A 37 5.06 4.00 -0.92
C VAL A 37 6.35 4.80 -0.80
N SER A 38 6.78 5.40 -1.90
CA SER A 38 7.84 6.41 -1.90
C SER A 38 7.22 7.76 -1.62
N VAL A 39 7.65 8.39 -0.54
CA VAL A 39 7.22 9.73 -0.14
C VAL A 39 8.42 10.67 -0.21
N LEU A 40 8.25 11.79 -0.90
CA LEU A 40 9.18 12.89 -0.95
C LEU A 40 8.82 13.89 0.15
N LEU A 41 9.80 14.28 0.96
CA LEU A 41 9.71 15.33 1.96
C LEU A 41 10.69 16.44 1.58
N LYS A 42 10.19 17.66 1.47
CA LYS A 42 11.01 18.86 1.27
C LYS A 42 11.15 19.54 2.62
N GLU A 43 12.35 19.54 3.16
CA GLU A 43 12.65 20.29 4.39
C GLU A 43 13.68 21.35 4.02
N GLU A 44 13.24 22.61 3.94
CA GLU A 44 14.07 23.75 3.55
C GLU A 44 14.81 23.52 2.21
N ASP A 45 16.12 23.22 2.27
CA ASP A 45 17.00 22.98 1.13
C ASP A 45 17.28 21.48 0.87
N ILE A 46 16.69 20.57 1.66
CA ILE A 46 16.94 19.13 1.58
C ILE A 46 15.69 18.41 1.08
N VAL A 47 15.89 17.58 0.05
CA VAL A 47 14.88 16.64 -0.41
C VAL A 47 15.17 15.27 0.19
N LEU A 48 14.35 14.86 1.15
CA LEU A 48 14.39 13.55 1.78
C LEU A 48 13.38 12.62 1.11
N ARG A 49 13.73 11.33 1.00
CA ARG A 49 12.83 10.31 0.48
C ARG A 49 12.64 9.24 1.56
N LYS A 50 11.39 9.03 1.98
CA LYS A 50 11.01 7.98 2.92
C LYS A 50 10.26 6.88 2.19
N MET A 51 10.56 5.64 2.56
CA MET A 51 9.84 4.46 2.08
C MET A 51 8.92 3.97 3.19
N LEU A 52 7.62 4.03 2.94
CA LEU A 52 6.60 3.48 3.83
C LEU A 52 6.16 2.11 3.31
N MET A 53 5.90 1.20 4.22
CA MET A 53 5.29 -0.09 3.91
C MET A 53 3.90 -0.10 4.54
N LEU A 54 2.85 -0.22 3.72
CA LEU A 54 1.46 -0.21 4.18
C LEU A 54 0.85 -1.60 3.98
N SER A 55 0.10 -2.07 4.98
CA SER A 55 -0.50 -3.40 4.96
C SER A 55 -2.00 -3.39 4.65
N ASP A 56 -2.57 -2.19 4.50
CA ASP A 56 -3.98 -1.92 4.29
C ASP A 56 -4.14 -0.81 3.24
N GLU A 57 -5.05 -1.02 2.28
CA GLU A 57 -5.38 -0.07 1.23
C GLU A 57 -6.03 1.23 1.75
N HIS A 58 -6.67 1.21 2.92
CA HIS A 58 -7.33 2.38 3.50
C HIS A 58 -6.33 3.41 4.04
N ASP A 59 -5.07 3.01 4.23
CA ASP A 59 -3.98 3.90 4.64
C ASP A 59 -3.49 4.77 3.47
N LEU A 60 -3.71 4.36 2.21
CA LEU A 60 -3.30 5.12 1.01
C LEU A 60 -4.03 6.48 0.89
N PRO A 61 -5.37 6.57 1.00
CA PRO A 61 -6.05 7.87 1.03
C PRO A 61 -5.56 8.77 2.15
N SER A 62 -5.43 8.23 3.38
CA SER A 62 -4.97 8.99 4.54
C SER A 62 -3.58 9.56 4.34
N LEU A 63 -2.68 8.80 3.69
CA LEU A 63 -1.36 9.29 3.32
C LEU A 63 -1.45 10.38 2.25
N SER A 64 -2.34 10.25 1.25
CA SER A 64 -2.52 11.28 0.22
C SER A 64 -3.13 12.58 0.75
N GLU A 65 -4.02 12.51 1.75
CA GLU A 65 -4.72 13.66 2.34
C GLU A 65 -3.91 14.33 3.48
N GLY A 66 -3.13 13.55 4.24
CA GLY A 66 -2.30 14.03 5.35
C GLY A 66 -0.93 14.56 4.96
N ILE A 67 -0.68 14.67 3.66
CA ILE A 67 0.52 15.27 3.10
C ILE A 67 0.41 16.80 3.21
N GLU A 68 1.21 17.39 4.10
CA GLU A 68 1.44 18.84 4.14
C GLU A 68 2.08 19.32 2.82
N ASP A 69 2.06 20.63 2.54
CA ASP A 69 2.49 21.23 1.25
C ASP A 69 3.91 20.80 0.79
N ASP A 70 4.76 20.38 1.72
CA ASP A 70 6.14 19.96 1.50
C ASP A 70 6.34 18.44 1.38
N CYS A 71 5.27 17.65 1.49
CA CYS A 71 5.30 16.21 1.34
C CYS A 71 4.62 15.80 0.02
N SER A 72 4.98 14.67 -0.60
CA SER A 72 4.25 14.15 -1.77
C SER A 72 4.50 12.66 -1.98
N ILE A 73 3.48 11.91 -2.43
CA ILE A 73 3.67 10.54 -2.91
C ILE A 73 4.32 10.61 -4.30
N GLU A 74 5.49 10.01 -4.43
CA GLU A 74 6.20 9.93 -5.71
C GLU A 74 5.73 8.74 -6.54
N TYR A 75 5.65 7.56 -5.92
CA TYR A 75 5.10 6.36 -6.53
C TYR A 75 4.67 5.36 -5.46
N VAL A 76 3.78 4.46 -5.86
CA VAL A 76 3.37 3.31 -5.05
C VAL A 76 3.66 2.05 -5.83
N LEU A 77 4.27 1.05 -5.17
CA LEU A 77 4.38 -0.31 -5.67
C LEU A 77 3.43 -1.20 -4.87
N ILE A 78 2.77 -2.14 -5.54
CA ILE A 78 1.96 -3.17 -4.91
C ILE A 78 2.68 -4.51 -4.99
N ALA A 79 2.81 -5.19 -3.86
CA ALA A 79 3.24 -6.58 -3.82
C ALA A 79 2.00 -7.48 -3.84
N THR A 80 1.85 -8.29 -4.88
CA THR A 80 0.72 -9.21 -5.04
C THR A 80 1.15 -10.65 -4.81
N PRO A 81 0.38 -11.46 -4.06
CA PRO A 81 0.69 -12.88 -3.89
C PRO A 81 0.37 -13.68 -5.15
N ALA A 82 1.02 -14.85 -5.28
CA ALA A 82 0.90 -15.74 -6.45
C ALA A 82 -0.56 -16.09 -6.83
N HIS A 83 -1.41 -16.35 -5.84
CA HIS A 83 -2.81 -16.70 -6.09
C HIS A 83 -3.65 -15.53 -6.64
N LEU A 84 -3.18 -14.29 -6.45
CA LEU A 84 -3.86 -13.09 -6.93
C LEU A 84 -3.34 -12.67 -8.32
N ASN A 85 -2.02 -12.72 -8.52
CA ASN A 85 -1.42 -12.33 -9.80
C ASN A 85 -1.37 -13.46 -10.84
N GLY A 86 -1.83 -14.67 -10.49
CA GLY A 86 -1.82 -15.84 -11.37
C GLY A 86 -0.44 -16.43 -11.66
N GLY A 87 0.61 -15.90 -11.02
CA GLY A 87 1.99 -16.36 -11.15
C GLY A 87 2.36 -17.44 -10.14
N SER A 88 3.66 -17.70 -10.00
CA SER A 88 4.20 -18.72 -9.09
C SER A 88 4.78 -18.16 -7.79
N ARG A 89 4.86 -16.83 -7.66
CA ARG A 89 5.52 -16.12 -6.56
C ARG A 89 4.90 -14.74 -6.36
N TRP A 90 5.32 -14.06 -5.30
CA TRP A 90 5.02 -12.65 -5.12
C TRP A 90 5.62 -11.82 -6.25
N GLN A 91 4.89 -10.80 -6.69
CA GLN A 91 5.33 -9.85 -7.70
C GLN A 91 5.16 -8.44 -7.16
N LEU A 92 6.11 -7.57 -7.48
CA LEU A 92 6.10 -6.16 -7.10
C LEU A 92 5.96 -5.33 -8.36
N GLU A 93 4.89 -4.56 -8.47
CA GLU A 93 4.53 -3.82 -9.68
C GLU A 93 4.13 -2.38 -9.33
N PRO A 94 4.36 -1.40 -10.22
CA PRO A 94 3.86 -0.04 -10.01
C PRO A 94 2.33 -0.03 -9.97
N LEU A 95 1.77 0.53 -8.90
CA LEU A 95 0.34 0.68 -8.71
C LEU A 95 -0.14 1.96 -9.39
N GLU A 96 -1.27 1.89 -10.09
CA GLU A 96 -1.89 3.03 -10.76
C GLU A 96 -3.19 3.45 -10.07
N GLU A 97 -4.04 2.49 -9.71
CA GLU A 97 -5.34 2.76 -9.09
C GLU A 97 -5.74 1.64 -8.13
N VAL A 98 -6.35 2.01 -7.01
CA VAL A 98 -7.10 1.11 -6.13
C VAL A 98 -8.56 1.50 -6.14
N THR A 99 -9.43 0.56 -6.48
CA THR A 99 -10.89 0.75 -6.45
C THR A 99 -11.54 -0.28 -5.53
N ALA A 100 -12.37 0.19 -4.61
CA ALA A 100 -13.20 -0.62 -3.74
C ALA A 100 -14.62 -0.76 -4.31
N PHE A 101 -15.21 -1.93 -4.06
CA PHE A 101 -16.60 -2.25 -4.34
C PHE A 101 -17.24 -2.78 -3.06
N VAL A 102 -18.16 -2.00 -2.51
CA VAL A 102 -18.77 -2.30 -1.20
C VAL A 102 -20.27 -2.55 -1.36
N GLU A 103 -20.74 -3.72 -0.96
CA GLU A 103 -22.17 -4.01 -0.88
C GLU A 103 -22.55 -4.49 0.52
N PRO A 104 -23.69 -4.03 1.07
CA PRO A 104 -24.20 -4.56 2.33
C PRO A 104 -24.34 -6.08 2.28
N GLY A 105 -23.75 -6.78 3.25
CA GLY A 105 -23.82 -8.24 3.36
C GLY A 105 -22.89 -9.02 2.45
N ARG A 106 -22.00 -8.37 1.68
CA ARG A 106 -20.96 -9.02 0.88
C ARG A 106 -19.56 -8.77 1.45
N PRO A 107 -18.62 -9.70 1.21
CA PRO A 107 -17.21 -9.43 1.45
C PRO A 107 -16.72 -8.23 0.62
N TYR A 108 -15.85 -7.45 1.23
CA TYR A 108 -15.17 -6.32 0.59
C TYR A 108 -14.41 -6.80 -0.66
N THR A 109 -14.55 -6.08 -1.78
CA THR A 109 -13.85 -6.40 -3.03
C THR A 109 -13.00 -5.23 -3.47
N LEU A 110 -11.75 -5.51 -3.84
CA LEU A 110 -10.78 -4.54 -4.30
C LEU A 110 -10.29 -4.90 -5.69
N ASN A 111 -10.13 -3.89 -6.53
CA ASN A 111 -9.45 -3.99 -7.81
C ASN A 111 -8.20 -3.11 -7.77
N TYR A 112 -7.06 -3.71 -8.13
CA TYR A 112 -5.77 -3.04 -8.23
C TYR A 112 -5.36 -2.99 -9.69
N LYS A 113 -5.23 -1.77 -10.24
CA LYS A 113 -4.67 -1.56 -11.58
C LYS A 113 -3.18 -1.27 -11.44
N VAL A 114 -2.36 -1.98 -12.21
CA VAL A 114 -0.90 -1.81 -12.22
C VAL A 114 -0.40 -1.40 -13.60
N SER A 115 0.79 -0.81 -13.64
CA SER A 115 1.42 -0.44 -14.89
C SER A 115 1.62 -1.63 -15.82
N GLY A 116 1.37 -1.39 -17.11
CA GLY A 116 1.27 -2.46 -18.11
C GLY A 116 -0.15 -2.97 -18.35
N GLY A 117 -1.14 -2.42 -17.63
CA GLY A 117 -2.57 -2.67 -17.88
C GLY A 117 -3.10 -3.95 -17.24
N HIS A 118 -2.34 -4.60 -16.35
CA HIS A 118 -2.87 -5.71 -15.57
C HIS A 118 -3.78 -5.22 -14.45
N GLU A 119 -4.78 -6.02 -14.14
CA GLU A 119 -5.72 -5.76 -13.05
C GLU A 119 -5.84 -7.01 -12.16
N TYR A 120 -5.82 -6.78 -10.85
CA TYR A 120 -5.88 -7.84 -9.85
C TYR A 120 -7.06 -7.63 -8.92
N VAL A 121 -7.88 -8.65 -8.73
CA VAL A 121 -9.10 -8.55 -7.90
C VAL A 121 -8.97 -9.37 -6.63
N TYR A 122 -9.00 -8.69 -5.48
CA TYR A 122 -9.11 -9.33 -4.18
C TYR A 122 -10.57 -9.28 -3.71
N GLY A 123 -11.29 -10.39 -3.80
CA GLY A 123 -12.71 -10.49 -3.46
C GLY A 123 -13.54 -11.16 -4.54
N ASP A 124 -14.76 -10.68 -4.76
CA ASP A 124 -15.68 -11.23 -5.77
C ASP A 124 -15.48 -10.52 -7.11
N GLN A 125 -14.84 -11.21 -8.07
CA GLN A 125 -14.57 -10.69 -9.41
C GLN A 125 -15.82 -10.20 -10.15
N LYS A 126 -17.02 -10.70 -9.82
CA LYS A 126 -18.27 -10.28 -10.46
C LYS A 126 -18.71 -8.87 -10.05
N MET A 127 -18.15 -8.34 -8.98
CA MET A 127 -18.41 -6.99 -8.49
C MET A 127 -17.67 -5.92 -9.30
N VAL A 128 -16.59 -6.28 -9.98
CA VAL A 128 -15.73 -5.33 -10.68
C VAL A 128 -16.36 -4.96 -12.03
N ARG A 129 -17.02 -3.81 -12.05
CA ARG A 129 -17.63 -3.20 -13.23
C ARG A 129 -17.65 -1.68 -13.08
N ASP A 130 -17.47 -0.96 -14.17
CA ASP A 130 -17.36 0.51 -14.14
C ASP A 130 -18.66 1.21 -13.71
N ASP A 131 -19.81 0.59 -13.99
CA ASP A 131 -21.15 1.08 -13.63
C ASP A 131 -21.62 0.60 -12.25
N HIS A 132 -20.74 0.02 -11.43
CA HIS A 132 -21.12 -0.47 -10.12
C HIS A 132 -21.55 0.69 -9.21
N PRO A 133 -22.77 0.68 -8.62
CA PRO A 133 -23.30 1.83 -7.88
C PRO A 133 -22.45 2.21 -6.67
N ASN A 134 -21.79 1.22 -6.05
CA ASN A 134 -20.92 1.40 -4.90
C ASN A 134 -19.42 1.26 -5.25
N ARG A 135 -19.03 1.74 -6.45
CA ARG A 135 -17.63 1.84 -6.87
C ARG A 135 -16.99 3.07 -6.22
N GLN A 136 -15.93 2.87 -5.46
CA GLN A 136 -15.16 3.96 -4.84
C GLN A 136 -13.69 3.84 -5.22
N VAL A 137 -13.13 4.88 -5.84
CA VAL A 137 -11.68 4.97 -6.03
C VAL A 137 -11.06 5.38 -4.71
N LEU A 138 -10.25 4.50 -4.11
CA LEU A 138 -9.55 4.78 -2.86
C LEU A 138 -8.28 5.59 -3.11
N PHE A 139 -7.57 5.26 -4.19
CA PHE A 139 -6.27 5.86 -4.49
C PHE A 139 -5.99 5.86 -5.99
N ARG A 140 -5.31 6.91 -6.45
CA ARG A 140 -4.67 6.98 -7.76
C ARG A 140 -3.27 7.52 -7.60
N THR A 141 -2.31 6.89 -8.25
CA THR A 141 -0.95 7.44 -8.31
C THR A 141 -1.01 8.78 -9.08
N PRO A 142 -0.44 9.87 -8.53
CA PRO A 142 -0.40 11.15 -9.22
C PRO A 142 0.25 11.00 -10.60
N SER A 143 -0.39 11.55 -11.63
CA SER A 143 0.26 11.69 -12.93
C SER A 143 1.23 12.86 -12.85
N CYS A 144 2.53 12.61 -13.03
CA CYS A 144 3.53 13.68 -13.19
C CYS A 144 3.26 14.53 -14.43
#